data_AF-A0A6L9MMV6-F1
#
_entry.id   AF-A0A6L9MMV6-F1
#
_cell.length_a   1.000
_cell.length_b   1.000
_cell.length_c   1.000
_cell.angle_alpha   90.00
_cell.angle_beta   90.00
_cell.angle_gamma   90.00
#
_symmetry.space_group_name_H-M   'P 1'
#
loop_
_entity.id
_entity.type
_entity.pdbx_description
1 polymer ?
#
loop_
_entity_poly.entity_id
_entity_poly.type
_entity_poly.pdbx_seq_one_letter_code
_entity_poly.pdbx_strand_id
1 'polypeptide(L)'
;MLANTAVGCTLHTDANRSYNGIPERNHQPRNLSGENELPAHITFERIHRVFSNLKRWALGTFHGFREKHMDAYLNEFVFRWNRRRSFQSAMDRLLGVGQVLPRTTYRDIVGDTSEWRSEHQDQILKMVSPDRLKMAKELASRDRIDILDALDQIGQRCDVIYERRNPTRPALPPRRQGEERSTARYRHPPRPPRGEIEAGFLRHMRPASAVVPS
;
A
#
# COMPACT_ATOMS: atom_id res chain seq x y z
N MET A 1 -3.64 26.08 -5.28
CA MET A 1 -4.89 26.14 -6.09
C MET A 1 -4.69 26.93 -7.38
N LEU A 2 -4.16 28.17 -7.32
CA LEU A 2 -3.93 29.03 -8.50
C LEU A 2 -3.16 28.33 -9.64
N ALA A 3 -2.16 27.51 -9.31
CA ALA A 3 -1.35 26.80 -10.29
C ALA A 3 -2.14 25.81 -11.18
N ASN A 4 -3.26 25.27 -10.70
CA ASN A 4 -4.00 24.19 -11.37
C ASN A 4 -5.34 24.65 -11.95
N THR A 5 -5.60 25.95 -12.00
CA THR A 5 -6.92 26.49 -12.32
C THR A 5 -6.77 27.63 -13.32
N ALA A 6 -7.48 27.57 -14.44
CA ALA A 6 -7.45 28.63 -15.44
C ALA A 6 -8.03 29.95 -14.88
N VAL A 7 -7.52 31.08 -15.38
CA VAL A 7 -8.05 32.43 -15.07
C VAL A 7 -9.47 32.54 -15.63
N GLY A 8 -10.39 33.15 -14.87
CA GLY A 8 -11.79 33.33 -15.27
C GLY A 8 -12.69 32.09 -15.14
N CYS A 9 -12.18 30.96 -14.65
CA CYS A 9 -13.02 29.77 -14.46
C CYS A 9 -13.97 29.91 -13.25
N THR A 10 -15.04 29.13 -13.27
CA THR A 10 -15.98 29.01 -12.14
C THR A 10 -15.59 27.84 -11.23
N LEU A 11 -15.35 28.15 -9.96
CA LEU A 11 -15.00 27.21 -8.91
C LEU A 11 -16.24 26.82 -8.10
N HIS A 12 -16.67 25.57 -8.20
CA HIS A 12 -17.71 25.00 -7.36
C HIS A 12 -17.07 24.29 -6.16
N THR A 13 -17.41 24.71 -4.94
CA THR A 13 -16.79 24.18 -3.70
C THR A 13 -17.82 23.99 -2.60
N ASP A 14 -17.44 23.26 -1.54
CA ASP A 14 -18.24 22.96 -0.34
C ASP A 14 -18.37 24.14 0.66
N ALA A 15 -18.07 25.37 0.21
CA ALA A 15 -18.06 26.57 1.03
C ALA A 15 -17.00 26.61 2.16
N ASN A 16 -15.91 25.84 2.04
CA ASN A 16 -14.78 26.01 2.95
C ASN A 16 -14.19 27.42 2.84
N ARG A 17 -13.99 28.08 3.99
CA ARG A 17 -13.50 29.47 4.11
C ARG A 17 -12.12 29.68 3.48
N SER A 18 -11.31 28.62 3.38
CA SER A 18 -10.00 28.67 2.73
C SER A 18 -10.06 29.05 1.24
N TYR A 19 -11.23 28.94 0.61
CA TYR A 19 -11.45 29.32 -0.79
C TYR A 19 -11.98 30.74 -0.97
N ASN A 20 -12.14 31.53 0.10
CA ASN A 20 -12.63 32.90 -0.01
C ASN A 20 -11.54 33.84 -0.55
N GLY A 21 -11.93 34.77 -1.42
CA GLY A 21 -11.03 35.83 -1.90
C GLY A 21 -10.00 35.37 -2.95
N ILE A 22 -10.27 34.29 -3.67
CA ILE A 22 -9.38 33.84 -4.75
C ILE A 22 -9.41 34.87 -5.89
N PRO A 23 -8.25 35.47 -6.26
CA PRO A 23 -8.21 36.48 -7.31
C PRO A 23 -8.56 35.87 -8.68
N GLU A 24 -9.26 36.68 -9.49
CA GLU A 24 -9.52 36.44 -10.92
C GLU A 24 -10.32 35.16 -11.23
N ARG A 25 -11.09 34.63 -10.27
CA ARG A 25 -11.92 33.43 -10.44
C ARG A 25 -13.28 33.62 -9.81
N ASN A 26 -14.31 33.08 -10.46
CA ASN A 26 -15.66 33.13 -9.95
C ASN A 26 -15.85 31.98 -8.95
N HIS A 27 -16.08 32.29 -7.68
CA HIS A 27 -16.29 31.29 -6.65
C HIS A 27 -17.78 31.10 -6.37
N GLN A 28 -18.27 29.88 -6.55
CA GLN A 28 -19.63 29.45 -6.24
C GLN A 28 -19.60 28.48 -5.04
N PRO A 29 -19.61 29.00 -3.81
CA PRO A 29 -19.66 28.16 -2.62
C PRO A 29 -21.06 27.56 -2.45
N ARG A 30 -21.13 26.26 -2.18
CA ARG A 30 -22.36 25.58 -1.77
C ARG A 30 -22.16 24.95 -0.41
N ASN A 31 -22.80 25.53 0.60
CA ASN A 31 -22.70 25.04 1.97
C ASN A 31 -23.52 23.76 2.11
N LEU A 32 -22.84 22.65 2.40
CA LEU A 32 -23.47 21.33 2.55
C LEU A 32 -23.96 21.05 3.97
N SER A 33 -23.67 21.95 4.93
CA SER A 33 -24.05 21.80 6.34
C SER A 33 -25.43 22.38 6.68
N GLY A 34 -26.18 22.87 5.68
CA GLY A 34 -27.53 23.40 5.87
C GLY A 34 -28.55 22.29 6.11
N GLU A 35 -29.55 22.57 6.95
CA GLU A 35 -30.58 21.62 7.40
C GLU A 35 -31.46 21.07 6.25
N ASN A 36 -31.65 21.86 5.20
CA ASN A 36 -32.44 21.51 4.00
C ASN A 36 -31.58 21.27 2.75
N GLU A 37 -30.27 21.11 2.88
CA GLU A 37 -29.40 21.00 1.72
C GLU A 37 -29.24 19.57 1.19
N LEU A 38 -29.13 19.48 -0.14
CA LEU A 38 -28.93 18.19 -0.80
C LEU A 38 -27.60 17.57 -0.34
N PRO A 39 -27.60 16.27 0.04
CA PRO A 39 -26.39 15.55 0.41
C PRO A 39 -25.24 15.75 -0.59
N ALA A 40 -24.01 15.76 -0.06
CA ALA A 40 -22.80 15.99 -0.86
C ALA A 40 -22.66 15.08 -2.08
N HIS A 41 -23.12 13.82 -1.98
CA HIS A 41 -23.05 12.86 -3.07
C HIS A 41 -24.03 13.14 -4.23
N ILE A 42 -25.08 13.93 -4.00
CA ILE A 42 -26.01 14.42 -5.02
C ILE A 42 -25.46 15.71 -5.62
N THR A 43 -25.05 16.64 -4.76
CA THR A 43 -24.55 17.97 -5.16
C THR A 43 -23.21 17.90 -5.91
N PHE A 44 -22.29 17.04 -5.47
CA PHE A 44 -20.94 16.87 -6.01
C PHE A 44 -20.73 15.45 -6.56
N GLU A 45 -21.69 14.97 -7.36
CA GLU A 45 -21.70 13.61 -7.89
C GLU A 45 -20.35 13.18 -8.52
N ARG A 46 -19.75 14.05 -9.34
CA ARG A 46 -18.49 13.74 -10.04
C ARG A 46 -17.33 13.52 -9.07
N ILE A 47 -17.19 14.37 -8.07
CA ILE A 47 -16.11 14.29 -7.09
C ILE A 47 -16.31 13.07 -6.18
N HIS A 48 -17.55 12.82 -5.74
CA HIS A 48 -17.88 11.63 -4.97
C HIS A 48 -17.61 10.34 -5.76
N ARG A 49 -17.87 10.31 -7.07
CA ARG A 49 -17.49 9.18 -7.93
C ARG A 49 -15.97 8.99 -7.97
N VAL A 50 -15.18 10.06 -8.04
CA VAL A 50 -13.71 9.96 -7.99
C VAL A 50 -13.28 9.36 -6.64
N PHE A 51 -13.78 9.86 -5.52
CA PHE A 51 -13.42 9.35 -4.19
C PHE A 51 -13.86 7.91 -3.95
N SER A 52 -15.06 7.53 -4.40
CA SER A 52 -15.53 6.14 -4.31
C SER A 52 -14.64 5.19 -5.10
N ASN A 53 -14.19 5.62 -6.29
CA ASN A 53 -13.25 4.82 -7.09
C ASN A 53 -11.85 4.77 -6.47
N LEU A 54 -11.36 5.88 -5.91
CA LEU A 54 -10.09 5.90 -5.17
C LEU A 54 -10.14 4.92 -4.00
N LYS A 55 -11.18 4.97 -3.17
CA LYS A 55 -11.36 4.06 -2.03
C LYS A 55 -11.44 2.59 -2.47
N ARG A 56 -12.20 2.31 -3.52
CA ARG A 56 -12.35 0.93 -4.02
C ARG A 56 -11.05 0.40 -4.63
N TRP A 57 -10.34 1.22 -5.39
CA TRP A 57 -9.03 0.89 -5.93
C TRP A 57 -8.00 0.65 -4.82
N ALA A 58 -7.97 1.52 -3.81
CA ALA A 58 -7.09 1.42 -2.66
C ALA A 58 -7.29 0.10 -1.90
N LEU A 59 -8.54 -0.23 -1.59
CA LEU A 59 -8.91 -1.45 -0.88
C LEU A 59 -8.58 -2.72 -1.68
N GLY A 60 -8.71 -2.66 -3.01
CA GLY A 60 -8.43 -3.81 -3.89
C GLY A 60 -6.95 -4.01 -4.22
N THR A 61 -6.12 -2.96 -4.14
CA THR A 61 -4.71 -3.00 -4.56
C THR A 61 -3.76 -3.08 -3.37
N PHE A 62 -4.08 -2.39 -2.27
CA PHE A 62 -3.19 -2.27 -1.11
C PHE A 62 -3.85 -2.83 0.15
N HIS A 63 -3.02 -3.32 1.07
CA HIS A 63 -3.45 -3.75 2.41
C HIS A 63 -3.67 -2.55 3.36
N GLY A 64 -4.11 -1.42 2.81
CA GLY A 64 -4.20 -0.12 3.47
C GLY A 64 -3.16 0.90 2.98
N PHE A 65 -3.54 2.18 3.03
CA PHE A 65 -2.60 3.27 2.73
C PHE A 65 -1.67 3.49 3.91
N ARG A 66 -0.38 3.58 3.58
CA ARG A 66 0.67 4.03 4.49
C ARG A 66 0.93 5.50 4.22
N GLU A 67 0.93 6.32 5.27
CA GLU A 67 1.12 7.77 5.18
C GLU A 67 2.40 8.14 4.42
N LYS A 68 3.49 7.42 4.71
CA LYS A 68 4.80 7.56 4.03
C LYS A 68 4.80 7.38 2.50
N HIS A 69 3.73 6.89 1.90
CA HIS A 69 3.64 6.66 0.46
C HIS A 69 2.41 7.34 -0.16
N MET A 70 1.76 8.26 0.58
CA MET A 70 0.48 8.82 0.17
C MET A 70 0.58 9.49 -1.21
N ASP A 71 1.61 10.29 -1.43
CA ASP A 71 1.81 10.99 -2.70
C ASP A 71 2.01 10.02 -3.86
N ALA A 72 2.81 8.96 -3.66
CA ALA A 72 3.03 7.93 -4.66
C ALA A 72 1.72 7.19 -5.02
N TYR A 73 0.91 6.83 -4.02
CA TYR A 73 -0.38 6.18 -4.24
C TYR A 73 -1.35 7.10 -5.00
N LEU A 74 -1.43 8.37 -4.62
CA LEU A 74 -2.32 9.33 -5.31
C LEU A 74 -1.87 9.58 -6.75
N ASN A 75 -0.56 9.67 -6.99
CA ASN A 75 -0.01 9.81 -8.34
C ASN A 75 -0.33 8.58 -9.21
N GLU A 76 -0.20 7.36 -8.67
CA GLU A 76 -0.59 6.14 -9.38
C GLU A 76 -2.10 6.14 -9.70
N PHE A 77 -2.94 6.52 -8.72
CA PHE A 77 -4.38 6.63 -8.93
C PHE A 77 -4.72 7.60 -10.06
N VAL A 78 -4.16 8.80 -10.06
CA VAL A 78 -4.38 9.81 -11.11
C VAL A 78 -3.91 9.29 -12.46
N PHE A 79 -2.74 8.64 -12.51
CA PHE A 79 -2.22 8.04 -13.73
C PHE A 79 -3.19 7.01 -14.34
N ARG A 80 -3.73 6.13 -13.50
CA ARG A 80 -4.70 5.08 -13.90
C ARG A 80 -6.06 5.66 -14.24
N TRP A 81 -6.56 6.59 -13.42
CA TRP A 81 -7.87 7.21 -13.60
C TRP A 81 -7.99 7.92 -14.95
N ASN A 82 -6.97 8.72 -15.30
CA ASN A 82 -6.93 9.46 -16.56
C ASN A 82 -6.82 8.55 -17.80
N ARG A 83 -6.37 7.29 -17.63
CA ARG A 83 -6.14 6.31 -18.72
C ARG A 83 -7.04 5.08 -18.66
N ARG A 84 -8.07 5.09 -17.81
CA ARG A 84 -8.96 3.94 -17.58
C ARG A 84 -9.69 3.42 -18.83
N ARG A 85 -9.82 4.24 -19.87
CA ARG A 85 -10.45 3.88 -21.16
C ARG A 85 -9.43 3.48 -22.24
N SER A 86 -8.14 3.66 -21.98
CA SER A 86 -7.04 3.46 -22.93
C SER A 86 -5.94 2.63 -22.27
N PHE A 87 -6.29 1.43 -21.82
CA PHE A 87 -5.35 0.55 -21.10
C PHE A 87 -4.13 0.17 -21.96
N GLN A 88 -4.36 -0.07 -23.26
CA GLN A 88 -3.31 -0.46 -24.20
C GLN A 88 -2.16 0.56 -24.28
N SER A 89 -2.47 1.86 -24.20
CA SER A 89 -1.46 2.92 -24.25
C SER A 89 -0.89 3.31 -22.87
N ALA A 90 -1.41 2.73 -21.78
CA ALA A 90 -0.93 3.04 -20.45
C ALA A 90 0.50 2.54 -20.22
N MET A 91 0.82 1.34 -20.73
CA MET A 91 2.16 0.77 -20.61
C MET A 91 3.19 1.60 -21.41
N ASP A 92 2.88 1.92 -22.66
CA ASP A 92 3.75 2.77 -23.50
C ASP A 92 4.00 4.13 -22.84
N ARG A 93 2.96 4.71 -22.23
CA ARG A 93 3.11 5.99 -21.54
C ARG A 93 3.95 5.86 -20.27
N LEU A 94 3.82 4.77 -19.53
CA LEU A 94 4.64 4.51 -18.35
C LEU A 94 6.11 4.37 -18.74
N LEU A 95 6.41 3.61 -19.79
CA LEU A 95 7.77 3.45 -20.31
C LEU A 95 8.35 4.78 -20.81
N GLY A 96 7.57 5.56 -21.56
CA GLY A 96 8.00 6.88 -22.03
C GLY A 96 8.29 7.86 -20.90
N VAL A 97 7.54 7.81 -19.79
CA VAL A 97 7.83 8.60 -18.58
C VAL A 97 9.09 8.07 -17.89
N GLY A 98 9.26 6.76 -17.79
CA GLY A 98 10.43 6.13 -17.17
C GLY A 98 11.76 6.40 -17.91
N GLN A 99 11.72 6.67 -19.22
CA GLN A 99 12.90 7.06 -19.99
C GLN A 99 13.39 8.49 -19.71
N VAL A 100 12.49 9.38 -19.29
CA VAL A 100 12.81 10.79 -19.01
C VAL A 100 13.20 10.98 -17.54
N LEU A 101 12.62 10.19 -16.64
CA LEU A 101 12.87 10.30 -15.21
C LEU A 101 14.24 9.72 -14.82
N PRO A 102 14.99 10.37 -13.93
CA PRO A 102 16.19 9.79 -13.34
C PRO A 102 15.83 8.59 -12.45
N ARG A 103 16.84 7.78 -12.12
CA ARG A 103 16.69 6.66 -11.19
C ARG A 103 16.00 7.11 -9.91
N THR A 104 14.79 6.63 -9.68
CA THR A 104 14.05 6.88 -8.44
C THR A 104 14.41 5.82 -7.40
N THR A 105 14.85 6.26 -6.23
CA THR A 105 15.08 5.39 -5.08
C THR A 105 13.84 5.29 -4.22
N TYR A 106 13.79 4.26 -3.37
CA TYR A 106 12.70 4.13 -2.39
C TYR A 106 12.60 5.36 -1.45
N ARG A 107 13.73 6.00 -1.12
CA ARG A 107 13.78 7.22 -0.31
C ARG A 107 13.07 8.39 -1.03
N ASP A 108 13.28 8.54 -2.34
CA ASP A 108 12.60 9.56 -3.15
C ASP A 108 11.08 9.36 -3.21
N ILE A 109 10.61 8.10 -3.18
CA ILE A 109 9.18 7.77 -3.17
C ILE A 109 8.54 8.12 -1.82
N VAL A 110 9.29 8.00 -0.73
CA VAL A 110 8.82 8.29 0.64
C VAL A 110 8.85 9.79 0.95
N GLY A 111 9.59 10.58 0.17
CA GLY A 111 9.90 11.97 0.51
C GLY A 111 10.99 12.09 1.59
N ASP A 112 11.71 11.01 1.86
CA ASP A 112 12.86 10.97 2.79
C ASP A 112 14.16 11.24 2.02
N THR A 113 14.18 12.34 1.26
CA THR A 113 15.32 12.75 0.45
C THR A 113 16.52 13.14 1.32
N SER A 114 17.72 13.00 0.78
CA SER A 114 18.96 13.38 1.47
C SER A 114 18.98 14.86 1.86
N GLU A 115 18.43 15.72 1.01
CA GLU A 115 18.30 17.16 1.26
C GLU A 115 17.40 17.42 2.47
N TRP A 116 16.19 16.85 2.47
CA TRP A 116 15.24 17.00 3.58
C TRP A 116 15.84 16.52 4.91
N ARG A 117 16.56 15.39 4.90
CA ARG A 117 17.25 14.86 6.09
C ARG A 117 18.33 15.79 6.61
N SER A 118 19.11 16.39 5.72
CA SER A 118 20.16 17.34 6.11
C SER A 118 19.55 18.59 6.74
N GLU A 119 18.44 19.10 6.19
CA GLU A 119 17.73 20.27 6.72
C GLU A 119 17.09 19.98 8.08
N HIS A 120 16.55 18.77 8.27
CA HIS A 120 15.79 18.39 9.47
C HIS A 120 16.61 17.52 10.45
N GLN A 121 17.94 17.43 10.26
CA GLN A 121 18.81 16.54 11.02
C GLN A 121 18.64 16.73 12.53
N ASP A 122 18.66 17.97 13.01
CA ASP A 122 18.51 18.29 14.43
C ASP A 122 17.14 17.86 14.99
N GLN A 123 16.09 17.99 14.20
CA GLN A 123 14.75 17.57 14.59
C GLN A 123 14.66 16.04 14.66
N ILE A 124 15.23 15.35 13.68
CA ILE A 124 15.29 13.88 13.65
C ILE A 124 16.04 13.38 14.88
N LEU A 125 17.23 13.91 15.17
CA LEU A 125 18.05 13.48 16.31
C LEU A 125 17.34 13.71 17.66
N LYS A 126 16.51 14.76 17.79
CA LYS A 126 15.68 15.00 18.98
C LYS A 126 14.56 13.96 19.16
N MET A 127 14.04 13.39 18.07
CA MET A 127 13.00 12.36 18.12
C MET A 127 13.54 10.95 18.42
N VAL A 128 14.85 10.73 18.25
CA VAL A 128 15.48 9.43 18.51
C VAL A 128 15.74 9.24 20.01
N SER A 129 15.44 8.05 20.54
CA SER A 129 15.74 7.71 21.94
C SER A 129 17.24 7.82 22.24
N PRO A 130 17.62 8.25 23.45
CA PRO A 130 19.02 8.49 23.79
C PRO A 130 19.90 7.23 23.63
N ASP A 131 19.36 6.05 23.97
CA ASP A 131 20.07 4.77 23.82
C ASP A 131 20.34 4.44 22.36
N ARG A 132 19.35 4.65 21.48
CA ARG A 132 19.50 4.43 20.03
C ARG A 132 20.50 5.42 19.43
N LEU A 133 20.47 6.67 19.88
CA LEU A 133 21.43 7.68 19.45
C LEU A 133 22.86 7.33 19.88
N LYS A 134 23.06 6.80 21.09
CA LYS A 134 24.37 6.34 21.57
C LYS A 134 24.92 5.21 20.70
N MET A 135 24.12 4.18 20.44
CA MET A 135 24.50 3.09 19.54
C MET A 135 24.81 3.58 18.12
N ALA A 136 24.02 4.52 17.60
CA ALA A 136 24.27 5.11 16.28
C ALA A 136 25.59 5.88 16.22
N LYS A 137 25.93 6.65 17.26
CA LYS A 137 27.21 7.37 17.36
C LYS A 137 28.39 6.39 17.40
N GLU A 138 28.27 5.31 18.17
CA GLU A 138 29.30 4.27 18.24
C GLU A 138 29.52 3.62 16.87
N LEU A 139 28.43 3.22 16.19
CA LEU A 139 28.48 2.64 14.84
C LEU A 139 29.08 3.60 13.81
N ALA A 140 28.61 4.86 13.81
CA ALA A 140 29.08 5.90 12.90
C ALA A 140 30.59 6.15 13.05
N SER A 141 31.10 6.16 14.28
CA SER A 141 32.53 6.33 14.52
C SER A 141 33.37 5.12 14.11
N ARG A 142 32.86 3.91 14.34
CA ARG A 142 33.53 2.64 13.97
C ARG A 142 33.64 2.47 12.45
N ASP A 143 32.54 2.70 11.75
CA ASP A 143 32.42 2.38 10.32
C ASP A 143 32.66 3.61 9.43
N ARG A 144 32.86 4.80 10.02
CA ARG A 144 33.03 6.11 9.35
C ARG A 144 31.88 6.44 8.40
N ILE A 145 30.65 6.24 8.89
CA ILE A 145 29.41 6.49 8.16
C ILE A 145 28.71 7.72 8.78
N ASP A 146 27.87 8.42 8.01
CA ASP A 146 27.00 9.46 8.53
C ASP A 146 26.07 8.92 9.65
N ILE A 147 25.77 9.78 10.63
CA ILE A 147 24.97 9.38 11.79
C ILE A 147 23.54 8.96 11.41
N LEU A 148 22.95 9.56 10.37
CA LEU A 148 21.61 9.21 9.89
C LEU A 148 21.61 7.87 9.16
N ASP A 149 22.65 7.58 8.38
CA ASP A 149 22.82 6.27 7.74
C ASP A 149 23.13 5.17 8.79
N ALA A 150 23.86 5.50 9.86
CA ALA A 150 24.05 4.60 11.00
C ALA A 150 22.72 4.33 11.74
N LEU A 151 21.85 5.35 11.90
CA LEU A 151 20.52 5.20 12.50
C LEU A 151 19.60 4.29 11.67
N ASP A 152 19.70 4.36 10.34
CA ASP A 152 18.94 3.48 9.43
C ASP A 152 19.38 2.02 9.57
N GLN A 153 20.69 1.75 9.68
CA GLN A 153 21.22 0.40 9.82
C GLN A 153 20.81 -0.28 11.14
N ILE A 154 20.74 0.47 12.23
CA ILE A 154 20.30 -0.04 13.53
C ILE A 154 18.80 -0.41 13.49
N GLY A 155 18.02 0.22 12.60
CA GLY A 155 16.58 0.09 12.54
C GLY A 155 15.87 0.72 13.74
N GLN A 156 14.54 0.85 13.67
CA GLN A 156 13.73 1.14 14.85
C GLN A 156 13.60 -0.16 15.65
N ARG A 157 13.83 -0.10 16.97
CA ARG A 157 13.35 -1.17 17.85
C ARG A 157 11.82 -1.13 17.81
N CYS A 158 11.23 -2.03 17.04
CA CYS A 158 9.80 -2.29 17.12
C CYS A 158 9.57 -3.10 18.39
N ASP A 159 9.46 -2.42 19.54
CA ASP A 159 9.10 -3.05 20.81
C ASP A 159 7.61 -3.49 20.85
N VAL A 160 6.91 -3.40 19.72
CA VAL A 160 5.57 -3.95 19.54
C VAL A 160 5.66 -5.47 19.49
N ILE A 161 5.67 -6.07 20.68
CA ILE A 161 5.32 -7.47 20.85
C ILE A 161 3.83 -7.55 20.50
N TYR A 162 3.52 -8.07 19.31
CA TYR A 162 2.15 -8.44 19.01
C TYR A 162 1.76 -9.59 19.92
N GLU A 163 1.16 -9.26 21.07
CA GLU A 163 0.50 -10.26 21.88
C GLU A 163 -0.54 -10.95 21.00
N ARG A 164 -0.26 -12.21 20.67
CA ARG A 164 -1.17 -13.00 19.86
C ARG A 164 -2.41 -13.23 20.71
N ARG A 165 -3.43 -12.37 20.56
CA ARG A 165 -4.70 -12.55 21.26
C ARG A 165 -5.20 -13.95 21.00
N ASN A 166 -5.55 -14.67 22.06
CA ASN A 166 -6.23 -15.95 21.90
C ASN A 166 -7.54 -15.67 21.15
N PRO A 167 -7.77 -16.27 19.99
CA PRO A 167 -8.95 -15.96 19.20
C PRO A 167 -10.19 -16.34 20.00
N THR A 168 -11.20 -15.47 20.02
CA THR A 168 -12.46 -15.68 20.76
C THR A 168 -13.18 -16.96 20.33
N ARG A 169 -12.87 -17.46 19.13
CA ARG A 169 -13.27 -18.78 18.66
C ARG A 169 -12.01 -19.56 18.24
N PRO A 170 -11.87 -20.83 18.64
CA PRO A 170 -10.79 -21.65 18.12
C PRO A 170 -10.90 -21.72 16.59
N ALA A 171 -9.76 -21.60 15.90
CA ALA A 171 -9.71 -21.70 14.43
C ALA A 171 -10.11 -23.10 13.91
N LEU A 172 -10.19 -24.08 14.81
CA LEU A 172 -10.55 -25.47 14.52
C LEU A 172 -11.83 -25.83 15.31
N PRO A 173 -12.69 -26.70 14.75
CA PRO A 173 -13.86 -27.19 15.45
C PRO A 173 -13.49 -27.94 16.75
N PRO A 174 -14.37 -27.96 17.77
CA PRO A 174 -14.16 -28.72 18.99
C PRO A 174 -14.01 -30.21 18.69
N ARG A 175 -13.16 -30.90 19.46
CA ARG A 175 -12.94 -32.34 19.33
C ARG A 175 -14.18 -33.13 19.76
N ARG A 176 -14.44 -34.26 19.10
CA ARG A 176 -15.47 -35.22 19.55
C ARG A 176 -14.95 -35.96 20.79
N GLN A 177 -15.85 -36.44 21.65
CA GLN A 177 -15.47 -37.27 22.79
C GLN A 177 -14.71 -38.52 22.29
N GLY A 178 -13.50 -38.76 22.82
CA GLY A 178 -12.62 -39.87 22.44
C GLY A 178 -11.40 -39.52 21.58
N GLU A 179 -11.26 -38.28 21.08
CA GLU A 179 -10.07 -37.88 20.30
C GLU A 179 -8.90 -37.41 21.20
N GLU A 180 -7.96 -38.31 21.53
CA GLU A 180 -6.76 -38.00 22.32
C GLU A 180 -5.82 -36.97 21.66
N ARG A 181 -5.08 -36.18 22.47
CA ARG A 181 -4.17 -35.13 22.00
C ARG A 181 -3.05 -35.64 21.06
N SER A 182 -2.66 -36.91 21.15
CA SER A 182 -1.49 -37.50 20.46
C SER A 182 -1.77 -38.02 19.05
N THR A 183 -3.04 -38.09 18.61
CA THR A 183 -3.36 -38.50 17.25
C THR A 183 -3.09 -37.35 16.27
N ALA A 184 -2.03 -37.49 15.48
CA ALA A 184 -1.77 -36.61 14.35
C ALA A 184 -3.02 -36.57 13.46
N ARG A 185 -3.64 -35.39 13.30
CA ARG A 185 -4.89 -35.17 12.54
C ARG A 185 -4.77 -35.48 11.03
N TYR A 186 -3.63 -35.94 10.56
CA TYR A 186 -3.42 -36.47 9.22
C TYR A 186 -2.20 -37.40 9.25
N ARG A 187 -2.38 -38.70 8.94
CA ARG A 187 -1.29 -39.56 8.48
C ARG A 187 -1.37 -39.56 6.96
N HIS A 188 -0.35 -39.04 6.28
CA HIS A 188 -0.27 -39.18 4.83
C HIS A 188 -0.34 -40.69 4.53
N PRO A 189 -1.28 -41.16 3.67
CA PRO A 189 -1.32 -42.56 3.33
C PRO A 189 0.04 -42.98 2.76
N PRO A 190 0.53 -44.20 3.08
CA PRO A 190 1.76 -44.70 2.51
C PRO A 190 1.64 -44.70 0.98
N ARG A 191 2.77 -44.47 0.30
CA ARG A 191 2.81 -44.45 -1.16
C ARG A 191 2.33 -45.82 -1.68
N PRO A 192 1.32 -45.87 -2.58
CA PRO A 192 0.86 -47.15 -3.11
C PRO A 192 1.99 -47.87 -3.84
N PRO A 193 2.02 -49.21 -3.83
CA PRO A 193 3.04 -49.98 -4.54
C PRO A 193 3.00 -49.72 -6.05
N ARG A 194 4.16 -49.86 -6.71
CA ARG A 194 4.37 -49.43 -8.10
C ARG A 194 3.35 -50.03 -9.09
N GLY A 195 2.94 -51.29 -8.87
CA GLY A 195 1.94 -51.97 -9.71
C GLY A 195 0.53 -51.38 -9.62
N GLU A 196 0.13 -50.81 -8.48
CA GLU A 196 -1.18 -50.16 -8.33
C GLU A 196 -1.20 -48.76 -8.97
N ILE A 197 -0.04 -48.09 -8.99
CA ILE A 197 0.14 -46.81 -9.69
C ILE A 197 0.04 -47.02 -11.20
N GLU A 198 0.65 -48.09 -11.72
CA GLU A 198 0.59 -48.46 -13.14
C GLU A 198 -0.82 -48.91 -13.57
N ALA A 199 -1.60 -49.52 -12.66
CA ALA A 199 -3.00 -49.87 -12.87
C ALA A 199 -3.98 -48.67 -12.80
N GLY A 200 -3.49 -47.43 -12.65
CA GLY A 200 -4.30 -46.22 -12.80
C GLY A 200 -5.14 -45.82 -11.58
N PHE A 201 -4.80 -46.30 -10.38
CA PHE A 201 -5.52 -45.92 -9.14
C PHE A 201 -5.42 -44.43 -8.79
N LEU A 202 -4.42 -43.71 -9.32
CA LEU A 202 -4.37 -42.24 -9.32
C LEU A 202 -4.95 -41.72 -10.65
N ARG A 203 -6.28 -41.67 -10.76
CA ARG A 203 -7.01 -41.28 -11.98
C ARG A 203 -6.63 -39.90 -12.58
N HIS A 204 -5.81 -39.10 -11.91
CA HIS A 204 -5.47 -37.72 -12.29
C HIS A 204 -4.03 -37.54 -12.76
N MET A 205 -3.16 -38.56 -12.66
CA MET A 205 -1.81 -38.51 -13.21
C MET A 205 -1.63 -39.65 -14.22
N ARG A 206 -1.58 -39.31 -15.51
CA ARG A 206 -1.10 -40.26 -16.52
C ARG A 206 0.42 -40.45 -16.35
N PRO A 207 0.93 -41.69 -16.19
CA PRO A 207 2.37 -41.91 -16.18
C PRO A 207 2.97 -41.56 -17.56
N ALA A 208 4.13 -40.89 -17.54
CA ALA A 208 4.78 -40.29 -18.71
C ALA A 208 5.40 -41.29 -19.71
N SER A 209 5.08 -42.59 -19.62
CA SER A 209 5.74 -43.65 -20.37
C SER A 209 4.85 -44.41 -21.37
N ALA A 210 3.67 -43.89 -21.72
CA ALA A 210 2.91 -44.41 -22.85
C ALA A 210 3.50 -43.90 -24.18
N VAL A 211 4.60 -44.53 -24.62
CA VAL A 211 5.03 -44.52 -26.01
C VAL A 211 3.91 -45.15 -26.83
N VAL A 212 3.38 -44.40 -27.79
CA VAL A 212 2.37 -44.86 -28.75
C VAL A 212 3.07 -45.69 -29.83
N PRO A 213 2.78 -46.98 -30.02
CA PRO A 213 3.13 -47.65 -31.26
C PRO A 213 2.13 -47.26 -32.36
N SER A 214 2.69 -47.00 -33.54
CA SER A 214 2.07 -46.65 -34.83
C SER A 214 0.88 -47.50 -35.24
#